data_AF-A0A7S1GR54-F1
#
_entry.id   AF-A0A7S1GR54-F1
#
_cell.length_a   1.000
_cell.length_b   1.000
_cell.length_c   1.000
_cell.angle_alpha   90.00
_cell.angle_beta   90.00
_cell.angle_gamma   90.00
#
_symmetry.space_group_name_H-M   'P 1'
#
loop_
_entity.id
_entity.type
_entity.pdbx_description
1 polymer ?
#
loop_
_entity_poly.entity_id
_entity_poly.type
_entity_poly.pdbx_seq_one_letter_code
_entity_poly.pdbx_strand_id
1 'polypeptide(L)'
;TLLVGSLALQMGPFVWLSNVSVDDPLTRHVISRFYPQIYLCAYPLAAASVRRLLTLLRPARVCGGGWAAAAAGGLLCACLAVRLPGQDQSSNYIVRGYAESVLKGMPEGAVLVTQGDTPMYASRYLSAVEGLRGDVRMVEVDMLGGGWYWRHTLRA
;
A
#
# COMPACT_ATOMS: atom_id res chain seq x y z
N THR A 1 19.74 18.69 -6.38
CA THR A 1 20.86 18.16 -5.59
C THR A 1 20.41 17.56 -4.27
N LEU A 2 19.69 18.29 -3.39
CA LEU A 2 19.16 17.74 -2.11
C LEU A 2 18.18 16.55 -2.28
N LEU A 3 17.26 16.62 -3.23
CA LEU A 3 16.28 15.55 -3.49
C LEU A 3 16.96 14.23 -3.91
N VAL A 4 17.91 14.35 -4.85
CA VAL A 4 18.70 13.22 -5.37
C VAL A 4 19.61 12.66 -4.29
N GLY A 5 20.19 13.52 -3.44
CA GLY A 5 20.99 13.10 -2.29
C GLY A 5 20.18 12.35 -1.22
N SER A 6 18.94 12.81 -0.93
CA SER A 6 18.02 12.13 -0.01
C SER A 6 17.60 10.75 -0.53
N LEU A 7 17.26 10.65 -1.82
CA LEU A 7 16.95 9.39 -2.50
C LEU A 7 18.12 8.40 -2.45
N ALA A 8 19.33 8.86 -2.76
CA ALA A 8 20.53 8.02 -2.76
C ALA A 8 20.88 7.50 -1.36
N LEU A 9 20.75 8.35 -0.33
CA LEU A 9 21.01 7.99 1.07
C LEU A 9 20.01 6.96 1.63
N GLN A 10 18.80 6.85 1.08
CA GLN A 10 17.80 5.91 1.56
C GLN A 10 17.74 4.63 0.75
N MET A 11 17.74 4.74 -0.58
CA MET A 11 17.69 3.56 -1.45
C MET A 11 18.97 2.75 -1.33
N GLY A 12 20.12 3.43 -1.26
CA GLY A 12 21.43 2.80 -1.23
C GLY A 12 21.58 1.77 -0.11
N PRO A 13 21.41 2.14 1.17
CA PRO A 13 21.58 1.22 2.30
C PRO A 13 20.61 0.05 2.28
N PHE A 14 19.34 0.26 1.91
CA PHE A 14 18.37 -0.81 1.86
C PHE A 14 18.62 -1.75 0.68
N VAL A 15 18.89 -1.24 -0.52
CA VAL A 15 19.22 -2.08 -1.68
C VAL A 15 20.49 -2.89 -1.40
N TRP A 16 21.48 -2.26 -0.75
CA TRP A 16 22.70 -2.93 -0.30
C TRP A 16 22.43 -4.01 0.74
N LEU A 17 21.64 -3.71 1.78
CA LEU A 17 21.38 -4.64 2.88
C LEU A 17 20.43 -5.78 2.50
N SER A 18 19.46 -5.50 1.64
CA SER A 18 18.47 -6.49 1.17
C SER A 18 19.06 -7.43 0.11
N ASN A 19 20.17 -7.06 -0.53
CA ASN A 19 20.77 -7.81 -1.64
C ASN A 19 19.75 -8.10 -2.77
N VAL A 20 18.82 -7.17 -2.96
CA VAL A 20 17.72 -7.30 -3.91
C VAL A 20 18.11 -6.62 -5.23
N SER A 21 17.98 -7.33 -6.35
CA SER A 21 18.26 -6.77 -7.67
C SER A 21 17.27 -5.65 -8.01
N VAL A 22 17.79 -4.51 -8.45
CA VAL A 22 16.98 -3.37 -8.93
C VAL A 22 16.79 -3.38 -10.44
N ASP A 23 17.38 -4.36 -11.13
CA ASP A 23 17.32 -4.51 -12.58
C ASP A 23 15.94 -5.01 -13.02
N ASP A 24 15.33 -5.87 -12.20
CA ASP A 24 14.00 -6.41 -12.43
C ASP A 24 12.89 -5.37 -12.19
N PRO A 25 11.94 -5.20 -13.13
CA PRO A 25 10.85 -4.24 -13.00
C PRO A 25 9.90 -4.51 -11.82
N LEU A 26 9.61 -5.78 -11.49
CA LEU A 26 8.71 -6.14 -10.39
C LEU A 26 9.34 -5.74 -9.06
N THR A 27 10.58 -6.16 -8.86
CA THR A 27 11.33 -5.86 -7.64
C THR A 27 11.53 -4.36 -7.45
N ARG A 28 11.85 -3.63 -8.52
CA ARG A 28 11.93 -2.17 -8.50
C ARG A 28 10.61 -1.53 -8.08
N HIS A 29 9.48 -2.04 -8.57
CA HIS A 29 8.16 -1.53 -8.20
C HIS A 29 7.85 -1.77 -6.72
N VAL A 30 8.13 -2.98 -6.22
CA VAL A 30 7.97 -3.33 -4.80
C VAL A 30 8.78 -2.37 -3.92
N ILE A 31 10.07 -2.20 -4.22
CA ILE A 31 10.95 -1.30 -3.46
C ILE A 31 10.42 0.12 -3.51
N SER A 32 10.03 0.64 -4.68
CA SER A 32 9.60 2.04 -4.85
C SER A 32 8.46 2.46 -3.91
N ARG A 33 7.60 1.52 -3.51
CA ARG A 33 6.46 1.76 -2.61
C ARG A 33 6.87 2.06 -1.17
N PHE A 34 8.07 1.64 -0.74
CA PHE A 34 8.57 1.83 0.63
C PHE A 34 9.28 3.18 0.85
N TYR A 35 9.31 4.07 -0.15
CA TYR A 35 10.04 5.34 -0.07
C TYR A 35 9.14 6.56 -0.33
N PRO A 36 8.05 6.73 0.45
CA PRO A 36 7.14 7.85 0.26
C PRO A 36 7.76 9.22 0.56
N GLN A 37 8.94 9.28 1.20
CA GLN A 37 9.61 10.52 1.54
C GLN A 37 10.10 11.34 0.34
N ILE A 38 10.22 10.76 -0.86
CA ILE A 38 10.37 11.58 -2.08
C ILE A 38 9.19 12.55 -2.22
N TYR A 39 7.99 12.11 -1.81
CA TYR A 39 6.80 12.93 -1.82
C TYR A 39 6.86 14.05 -0.77
N LEU A 40 7.56 13.85 0.36
CA LEU A 40 7.77 14.89 1.38
C LEU A 40 8.56 16.09 0.83
N CYS A 41 9.43 15.89 -0.15
CA CYS A 41 10.14 16.99 -0.79
C CYS A 41 9.47 17.46 -2.10
N ALA A 42 8.86 16.54 -2.85
CA ALA A 42 8.19 16.87 -4.11
C ALA A 42 6.91 17.69 -3.89
N TYR A 43 6.09 17.37 -2.88
CA TYR A 43 4.83 18.07 -2.65
C TYR A 43 5.01 19.53 -2.21
N PRO A 44 5.93 19.89 -1.30
CA PRO A 44 6.19 21.30 -0.97
C PRO A 44 6.71 22.11 -2.17
N LEU A 45 7.55 21.50 -3.02
CA LEU A 45 8.03 22.16 -4.23
C LEU A 45 6.91 22.39 -5.25
N ALA A 46 6.03 21.39 -5.43
CA ALA A 46 4.83 21.52 -6.25
C ALA A 46 3.87 22.58 -5.68
N ALA A 47 3.69 22.63 -4.36
CA ALA A 47 2.88 23.66 -3.71
C ALA A 47 3.50 25.05 -3.89
N ALA A 48 4.82 25.18 -3.78
CA ALA A 48 5.53 26.44 -3.99
C ALA A 48 5.46 26.91 -5.44
N SER A 49 5.52 26.00 -6.42
CA SER A 49 5.38 26.32 -7.84
C SER A 49 3.96 26.77 -8.19
N VAL A 50 2.93 26.10 -7.67
CA VAL A 50 1.52 26.54 -7.79
C VAL A 50 1.32 27.90 -7.16
N ARG A 51 1.83 28.12 -5.93
CA ARG A 51 1.76 29.44 -5.27
C ARG A 51 2.44 30.53 -6.08
N ARG A 52 3.64 30.28 -6.62
CA ARG A 52 4.38 31.23 -7.46
C ARG A 52 3.61 31.53 -8.75
N LEU A 53 3.06 30.51 -9.41
CA LEU A 53 2.22 30.68 -10.59
C LEU A 53 1.00 31.55 -10.28
N LEU A 54 0.28 31.28 -9.18
CA LEU A 54 -0.86 32.10 -8.74
C LEU A 54 -0.45 33.55 -8.47
N THR A 55 0.73 33.81 -7.88
CA THR A 55 1.22 35.19 -7.68
C THR A 55 1.58 35.91 -8.99
N LEU A 56 2.05 35.18 -10.01
CA LEU A 56 2.33 35.75 -11.33
C LEU A 56 1.06 36.03 -12.12
N LEU A 57 -0.03 35.32 -11.83
CA LEU A 57 -1.34 35.53 -12.43
C LEU A 57 -2.18 36.60 -11.71
N ARG A 58 -1.78 37.06 -10.51
CA ARG A 58 -2.44 38.15 -9.75
C ARG A 58 -2.51 39.53 -10.43
N PRO A 59 -1.49 40.03 -11.16
CA PRO A 59 -1.55 41.36 -11.79
C PRO A 59 -2.39 41.38 -13.08
N ALA A 60 -2.68 40.22 -13.67
CA ALA A 60 -3.79 40.10 -14.62
C ALA A 60 -5.08 40.11 -13.80
N ARG A 61 -6.00 41.04 -14.07
CA ARG A 61 -7.28 41.23 -13.33
C ARG A 61 -8.26 40.04 -13.45
N VAL A 62 -7.83 38.84 -13.12
CA VAL A 62 -8.66 37.63 -13.11
C VAL A 62 -9.15 37.43 -11.68
N CYS A 63 -10.33 37.99 -11.41
CA CYS A 63 -11.39 37.68 -10.43
C CYS A 63 -11.03 37.10 -9.03
N GLY A 64 -11.91 37.29 -8.04
CA GLY A 64 -11.67 36.96 -6.62
C GLY A 64 -11.17 35.53 -6.34
N GLY A 65 -10.38 35.35 -5.28
CA GLY A 65 -9.57 34.16 -4.97
C GLY A 65 -10.26 32.78 -4.93
N GLY A 66 -11.58 32.70 -5.14
CA GLY A 66 -12.33 31.44 -5.29
C GLY A 66 -12.01 30.66 -6.58
N TRP A 67 -11.60 31.31 -7.68
CA TRP A 67 -11.32 30.58 -8.93
C TRP A 67 -10.06 29.71 -8.83
N ALA A 68 -9.05 30.14 -8.07
CA ALA A 68 -7.82 29.36 -7.88
C ALA A 68 -8.09 28.09 -7.06
N ALA A 69 -8.93 28.19 -6.03
CA ALA A 69 -9.40 27.04 -5.26
C ALA A 69 -10.26 26.10 -6.13
N ALA A 70 -11.16 26.66 -6.95
CA ALA A 70 -11.96 25.88 -7.89
C ALA A 70 -11.10 25.16 -8.94
N ALA A 71 -10.07 25.82 -9.47
CA ALA A 71 -9.13 25.22 -10.42
C ALA A 71 -8.30 24.09 -9.78
N ALA A 72 -7.83 24.28 -8.56
CA ALA A 72 -7.09 23.25 -7.82
C ALA A 72 -7.99 22.04 -7.48
N GLY A 73 -9.22 22.29 -7.02
CA GLY A 73 -10.22 21.24 -6.79
C GLY A 73 -10.60 20.51 -8.07
N GLY A 74 -10.79 21.24 -9.17
CA GLY A 74 -11.05 20.66 -10.50
C GLY A 74 -9.91 19.77 -10.98
N LEU A 75 -8.66 20.19 -10.79
CA LEU A 75 -7.48 19.38 -11.12
C LEU A 75 -7.42 18.10 -10.28
N LEU A 76 -7.68 18.18 -8.97
CA LEU A 76 -7.73 17.02 -8.09
C LEU A 76 -8.81 16.02 -8.56
N CYS A 77 -10.02 16.51 -8.82
CA CYS A 77 -11.12 15.69 -9.32
C CYS A 77 -10.79 15.04 -10.65
N ALA A 78 -10.14 15.77 -11.58
CA ALA A 78 -9.70 15.23 -12.85
C ALA A 78 -8.62 14.14 -12.66
N CYS A 79 -7.64 14.37 -11.78
CA CYS A 79 -6.63 13.35 -11.45
C CYS A 79 -7.25 12.08 -10.86
N LEU A 80 -8.23 12.23 -9.95
CA LEU A 80 -8.96 11.10 -9.37
C LEU A 80 -9.77 10.36 -10.44
N ALA A 81 -10.51 11.07 -11.28
CA ALA A 81 -11.33 10.48 -12.35
C ALA A 81 -10.48 9.65 -13.33
N VAL A 82 -9.27 10.11 -13.65
CA VAL A 82 -8.36 9.39 -14.56
C VAL A 82 -7.69 8.20 -13.89
N ARG A 83 -7.29 8.31 -12.62
CA ARG A 83 -6.48 7.27 -11.96
C ARG A 83 -7.30 6.21 -11.23
N LEU A 84 -8.45 6.57 -10.67
CA LEU A 84 -9.25 5.67 -9.84
C LEU A 84 -9.72 4.41 -10.59
N PRO A 85 -10.19 4.46 -11.85
CA PRO A 85 -10.63 3.25 -12.55
C PRO A 85 -9.54 2.18 -12.70
N GLY A 86 -8.28 2.59 -12.90
CA GLY A 86 -7.15 1.67 -12.99
C GLY A 86 -6.65 1.15 -11.63
N GLN A 87 -7.17 1.68 -10.52
CA GLN A 87 -6.86 1.25 -9.15
C GLN A 87 -8.05 0.57 -8.49
N ASP A 88 -9.20 0.50 -9.16
CA ASP A 88 -10.38 -0.17 -8.65
C ASP A 88 -10.15 -1.68 -8.62
N GLN A 89 -10.19 -2.24 -7.42
CA GLN A 89 -10.07 -3.67 -7.16
C GLN A 89 -11.36 -4.23 -6.53
N SER A 90 -12.47 -3.49 -6.58
CA SER A 90 -13.76 -3.88 -5.98
C SER A 90 -14.35 -5.17 -6.56
N SER A 91 -13.95 -5.53 -7.78
CA SER A 91 -14.34 -6.77 -8.45
C SER A 91 -13.25 -7.85 -8.44
N ASN A 92 -12.11 -7.61 -7.78
CA ASN A 92 -11.01 -8.57 -7.71
C ASN A 92 -11.19 -9.52 -6.52
N TYR A 93 -11.71 -10.72 -6.81
CA TYR A 93 -11.95 -11.77 -5.82
C TYR A 93 -10.91 -12.89 -5.86
N ILE A 94 -9.77 -12.73 -6.54
CA ILE A 94 -8.79 -13.81 -6.72
C ILE A 94 -8.28 -14.31 -5.37
N VAL A 95 -7.85 -13.40 -4.50
CA VAL A 95 -7.30 -13.72 -3.18
C VAL A 95 -8.39 -14.32 -2.27
N ARG A 96 -9.62 -13.80 -2.36
CA ARG A 96 -10.77 -14.33 -1.63
C ARG A 96 -11.09 -15.76 -2.07
N GLY A 97 -11.23 -15.98 -3.37
CA GLY A 97 -11.54 -17.29 -3.95
C GLY A 97 -10.47 -18.33 -3.60
N TYR A 98 -9.20 -17.95 -3.67
CA TYR A 98 -8.10 -18.79 -3.19
C TYR A 98 -8.29 -19.20 -1.71
N ALA A 99 -8.51 -18.25 -0.81
CA ALA A 99 -8.66 -18.53 0.62
C ALA A 99 -9.91 -19.37 0.91
N GLU A 100 -11.03 -19.13 0.22
CA GLU A 100 -12.23 -19.95 0.33
C GLU A 100 -11.98 -21.40 -0.10
N SER A 101 -11.32 -21.61 -1.25
CA SER A 101 -10.98 -22.94 -1.74
C SER A 101 -10.06 -23.69 -0.79
N VAL A 102 -9.06 -23.01 -0.23
CA VAL A 102 -8.16 -23.59 0.77
C VAL A 102 -8.95 -24.02 2.02
N LEU A 103 -9.74 -23.13 2.60
CA LEU A 103 -10.48 -23.41 3.83
C LEU A 103 -11.52 -24.52 3.65
N LYS A 104 -12.29 -24.50 2.56
CA LYS A 104 -13.31 -25.52 2.25
C LYS A 104 -12.68 -26.90 1.98
N GLY A 105 -11.43 -26.94 1.52
CA GLY A 105 -10.69 -28.19 1.29
C GLY A 105 -10.10 -28.82 2.56
N MET A 106 -10.09 -28.12 3.69
CA MET A 106 -9.49 -28.64 4.93
C MET A 106 -10.43 -29.57 5.70
N PRO A 107 -9.92 -30.67 6.28
CA PRO A 107 -10.71 -31.53 7.16
C PRO A 107 -11.11 -30.80 8.45
N GLU A 108 -12.10 -31.34 9.16
CA GLU A 108 -12.59 -30.78 10.42
C GLU A 108 -11.47 -30.67 11.47
N GLY A 109 -11.34 -29.50 12.11
CA GLY A 109 -10.32 -29.26 13.13
C GLY A 109 -8.87 -29.19 12.62
N ALA A 110 -8.66 -29.04 11.31
CA ALA A 110 -7.34 -28.96 10.71
C ALA A 110 -6.51 -27.79 11.25
N VAL A 111 -5.18 -27.93 11.15
CA VAL A 111 -4.24 -26.83 11.36
C VAL A 111 -3.71 -26.38 10.00
N LEU A 112 -4.00 -25.13 9.63
CA LEU A 112 -3.51 -24.51 8.41
C LEU A 112 -2.25 -23.70 8.70
N VAL A 113 -1.11 -24.15 8.17
CA VAL A 113 0.16 -23.42 8.25
C VAL A 113 0.30 -22.52 7.04
N THR A 114 0.47 -21.22 7.25
CA THR A 114 0.62 -20.21 6.20
C THR A 114 1.96 -19.48 6.31
N GLN A 115 2.44 -18.98 5.17
CA GLN A 115 3.61 -18.11 5.08
C GLN A 115 3.29 -16.96 4.14
N GLY A 116 3.64 -15.74 4.57
CA GLY A 116 3.34 -14.50 3.87
C GLY A 116 1.92 -13.97 4.09
N ASP A 117 1.76 -12.70 3.75
CA ASP A 117 0.59 -11.89 4.06
C ASP A 117 -0.70 -12.38 3.38
N THR A 118 -0.63 -12.70 2.09
CA THR A 118 -1.83 -13.01 1.28
C THR A 118 -2.59 -14.24 1.77
N PRO A 119 -1.98 -15.43 1.88
CA PRO A 119 -2.69 -16.61 2.40
C PRO A 119 -3.11 -16.43 3.86
N MET A 120 -2.30 -15.72 4.66
CA MET A 120 -2.57 -15.53 6.07
C MET A 120 -3.75 -14.59 6.34
N TYR A 121 -3.71 -13.35 5.84
CA TYR A 121 -4.75 -12.37 6.12
C TYR A 121 -6.08 -12.74 5.47
N ALA A 122 -6.07 -13.28 4.25
CA ALA A 122 -7.29 -13.66 3.55
C ALA A 122 -8.03 -14.78 4.29
N SER A 123 -7.32 -15.87 4.64
CA SER A 123 -7.94 -16.97 5.37
C SER A 123 -8.39 -16.55 6.78
N ARG A 124 -7.58 -15.74 7.50
CA ARG A 124 -7.96 -15.25 8.83
C ARG A 124 -9.19 -14.36 8.79
N TYR A 125 -9.30 -13.49 7.80
CA TYR A 125 -10.48 -12.64 7.63
C TYR A 125 -11.74 -13.49 7.38
N LEU A 126 -11.68 -14.44 6.44
CA LEU A 126 -12.82 -15.32 6.15
C LEU A 126 -13.25 -16.14 7.36
N SER A 127 -12.30 -16.63 8.16
CA SER A 127 -12.60 -17.44 9.35
C SER A 127 -13.07 -16.59 10.54
N ALA A 128 -12.34 -15.53 10.90
CA ALA A 128 -12.61 -14.74 12.10
C ALA A 128 -13.73 -13.70 11.92
N VAL A 129 -13.91 -13.16 10.73
CA VAL A 129 -14.92 -12.12 10.45
C VAL A 129 -16.15 -12.71 9.79
N GLU A 130 -15.97 -13.57 8.79
CA GLU A 130 -17.11 -14.14 8.04
C GLU A 130 -17.55 -15.53 8.54
N GLY A 131 -16.84 -16.11 9.52
CA GLY A 131 -17.20 -17.40 10.13
C GLY A 131 -16.95 -18.62 9.26
N LEU A 132 -16.23 -18.49 8.14
CA LEU A 132 -15.94 -19.60 7.24
C LEU A 132 -14.89 -20.53 7.86
N ARG A 133 -15.28 -21.76 8.20
CA ARG A 133 -14.39 -22.78 8.77
C ARG A 133 -13.67 -22.26 10.03
N GLY A 134 -14.44 -21.75 10.98
CA GLY A 134 -13.95 -21.30 12.29
C GLY A 134 -13.30 -22.40 13.14
N ASP A 135 -13.46 -23.67 12.76
CA ASP A 135 -12.80 -24.83 13.36
C ASP A 135 -11.34 -25.00 12.93
N VAL A 136 -10.93 -24.40 11.80
CA VAL A 136 -9.56 -24.53 11.28
C VAL A 136 -8.63 -23.57 12.03
N ARG A 137 -7.62 -24.12 12.72
CA ARG A 137 -6.63 -23.34 13.44
C ARG A 137 -5.52 -22.86 12.50
N MET A 138 -5.25 -21.56 12.48
CA MET A 138 -4.25 -20.99 11.57
C MET A 138 -2.95 -20.68 12.31
N VAL A 139 -1.82 -21.10 11.72
CA VAL A 139 -0.48 -20.85 12.22
C VAL A 139 0.34 -20.18 11.13
N GLU A 140 0.90 -19.02 11.45
CA GLU A 140 1.69 -18.20 10.53
C GLU A 140 3.16 -18.30 10.89
N VAL A 141 3.96 -18.77 9.93
CA VAL A 141 5.39 -19.01 10.12
C VAL A 141 6.14 -17.72 10.46
N ASP A 142 5.80 -16.62 9.80
CA ASP A 142 6.50 -15.35 9.93
C ASP A 142 6.29 -14.68 11.31
N MET A 143 5.21 -15.03 12.02
CA MET A 143 4.94 -14.54 13.37
C MET A 143 5.47 -15.45 14.49
N LEU A 144 5.99 -16.64 14.17
CA LEU A 144 6.49 -17.61 15.17
C LEU A 144 7.64 -17.06 16.00
N GLY A 145 8.44 -16.14 15.45
CA GLY A 145 9.52 -15.47 16.20
C GLY A 145 9.01 -14.58 17.33
N GLY A 146 7.75 -14.18 17.30
CA GLY A 146 7.12 -13.36 18.34
C GLY A 146 6.61 -14.22 19.50
N GLY A 147 7.23 -14.14 20.68
CA GLY A 147 6.76 -14.89 21.86
C GLY A 147 5.32 -14.57 22.28
N TRP A 148 4.77 -13.43 21.86
CA TRP A 148 3.36 -13.09 22.02
C TRP A 148 2.43 -13.95 21.16
N TYR A 149 2.85 -14.28 19.94
CA TYR A 149 2.09 -15.05 18.97
C TYR A 149 1.89 -16.47 19.49
N TRP A 150 2.96 -17.08 20.00
CA TRP A 150 2.90 -18.38 20.68
C TRP A 150 1.94 -18.45 21.85
N ARG A 151 1.89 -17.41 22.69
CA ARG A 151 0.94 -17.37 23.80
C ARG A 151 -0.51 -17.28 23.33
N HIS A 152 -0.77 -16.66 22.19
CA HIS A 152 -2.12 -16.47 21.67
C HIS A 152 -2.59 -17.70 20.87
N THR A 153 -1.73 -18.27 20.02
CA THR A 153 -2.09 -19.32 19.07
C THR A 153 -2.10 -20.73 19.67
N LEU A 154 -1.29 -21.01 20.71
CA LEU A 154 -1.21 -22.35 21.33
C LEU A 154 -2.10 -22.53 22.58
N ARG A 155 -2.75 -21.47 23.04
CA ARG A 155 -3.62 -21.49 24.25
C ARG A 155 -5.12 -21.39 23.94
N ALA A 156 -5.48 -21.32 22.66
CA ALA A 156 -6.85 -21.39 22.15
C ALA A 156 -7.13 -22.78 21.59
#